data_AF-A0A9X1YM25-F1
#
_entry.id   AF-A0A9X1YM25-F1
#
_cell.length_a   1.000
_cell.length_b   1.000
_cell.length_c   1.000
_cell.angle_alpha   90.00
_cell.angle_beta   90.00
_cell.angle_gamma   90.00
#
_symmetry.space_group_name_H-M   'P 1'
#
loop_
_entity.id
_entity.type
_entity.pdbx_description
1 polymer ?
#
loop_
_entity_poly.entity_id
_entity_poly.type
_entity_poly.pdbx_seq_one_letter_code
_entity_poly.pdbx_strand_id
1 'polypeptide(L)' 'ASWQHHYNCHRPHSGIGGVPPISRLSTLRDHLLTVHT' A
#
# COMPACT_ATOMS: atom_id res chain seq x y z
N ALA A 1 -1.48 13.51 -9.08
CA ALA A 1 -0.68 12.84 -8.03
C ALA A 1 -1.40 12.79 -6.66
N SER A 2 -2.01 13.88 -6.19
CA SER A 2 -2.69 13.95 -4.87
C SER A 2 -3.82 12.93 -4.68
N TRP A 3 -4.70 12.77 -5.67
CA TRP A 3 -5.83 11.84 -5.60
C TRP A 3 -5.37 10.39 -5.39
N GLN A 4 -4.34 9.96 -6.11
CA GLN A 4 -3.84 8.59 -6.01
C GLN A 4 -3.15 8.32 -4.67
N HIS A 5 -2.42 9.31 -4.14
CA HIS A 5 -1.88 9.23 -2.78
C HIS A 5 -2.99 9.11 -1.72
N HIS A 6 -4.02 9.94 -1.84
CA HIS A 6 -5.17 9.91 -0.92
C HIS A 6 -5.89 8.55 -0.96
N TYR A 7 -6.16 8.03 -2.17
CA TYR A 7 -6.81 6.74 -2.34
C TYR A 7 -5.99 5.58 -1.79
N ASN A 8 -4.68 5.55 -2.09
CA ASN A 8 -3.83 4.42 -1.72
C ASN A 8 -3.44 4.41 -0.24
N CYS A 9 -3.26 5.59 0.37
CA CYS A 9 -2.69 5.70 1.70
C CYS A 9 -3.70 6.07 2.79
N HIS A 10 -4.82 6.69 2.44
CA HIS A 10 -5.75 7.26 3.44
C HIS A 10 -7.17 6.72 3.35
N ARG A 11 -7.60 6.23 2.19
CA ARG A 11 -8.98 5.79 2.00
C ARG A 11 -9.22 4.38 2.56
N PRO A 12 -10.03 4.20 3.62
CA PRO A 12 -10.32 2.89 4.18
C PRO A 12 -11.26 2.10 3.26
N HIS A 13 -11.01 0.79 3.13
CA HIS A 13 -11.83 -0.09 2.33
C HIS A 13 -12.37 -1.26 3.17
N SER A 14 -13.69 -1.42 3.20
CA SER A 14 -14.36 -2.46 4.00
C SER A 14 -13.93 -3.88 3.60
N GLY A 15 -13.65 -4.12 2.32
CA GLY A 15 -13.21 -5.42 1.81
C GLY A 15 -11.83 -5.88 2.31
N ILE A 16 -11.05 -5.00 2.95
CA ILE A 16 -9.74 -5.32 3.53
C ILE A 16 -9.69 -5.02 5.03
N GLY A 17 -10.85 -4.92 5.70
CA GLY A 17 -10.92 -4.68 7.14
C GLY A 17 -10.88 -3.20 7.54
N GLY A 18 -11.25 -2.29 6.62
CA GLY A 18 -11.31 -0.86 6.91
C GLY A 18 -9.95 -0.15 6.90
N VAL A 19 -8.92 -0.79 6.35
CA VAL A 19 -7.58 -0.19 6.17
C VAL A 19 -7.40 0.32 4.74
N PRO A 20 -6.42 1.20 4.46
CA PRO A 20 -6.13 1.64 3.11
C PRO A 20 -5.42 0.56 2.27
N PRO A 21 -5.48 0.62 0.93
CA PRO A 21 -4.86 -0.34 0.02
C PRO A 21 -3.39 -0.66 0.30
N ILE A 22 -2.61 0.34 0.73
CA ILE A 22 -1.18 0.23 1.00
C ILE A 22 -0.88 -0.68 2.20
N SER A 23 -1.81 -0.84 3.13
CA SER A 23 -1.65 -1.72 4.31
C SER A 23 -1.49 -3.19 3.95
N ARG A 24 -1.81 -3.59 2.71
CA ARG A 24 -1.56 -4.95 2.19
C ARG A 24 -0.10 -5.18 1.80
N LEU A 25 0.66 -4.11 1.59
CA LEU A 25 2.09 -4.23 1.32
C LEU A 25 2.76 -4.60 2.64
N SER A 26 3.05 -5.88 2.83
CA SER A 26 3.94 -6.31 3.90
C SER A 26 5.26 -5.58 3.73
N THR A 27 5.72 -4.86 4.76
CA THR A 27 7.07 -4.27 4.83
C THR A 27 8.17 -5.33 4.86
N LEU A 28 7.83 -6.62 4.79
CA LEU A 28 8.77 -7.71 4.93
C LEU A 28 9.07 -8.36 3.56
N ARG A 29 10.30 -8.08 3.11
CA ARG A 29 11.21 -8.94 2.34
C ARG A 29 10.97 -9.21 0.85
N ASP A 30 9.76 -9.21 0.33
CA ASP A 30 9.55 -9.57 -1.10
C ASP A 30 9.34 -8.35 -2.02
N HIS A 31 9.96 -7.23 -1.68
CA HIS A 31 9.89 -6.03 -2.52
C HIS A 31 10.86 -6.22 -3.68
N LEU A 32 10.28 -6.50 -4.86
CA LEU A 32 10.89 -6.44 -6.19
C LEU A 32 11.52 -5.05 -6.50
N LEU A 33 11.37 -4.07 -5.60
CA LEU A 33 12.08 -2.78 -5.59
C LEU A 33 13.39 -2.81 -4.78
N THR A 34 13.92 -3.98 -4.44
CA THR A 34 15.31 -4.08 -3.97
C THR A 34 16.21 -4.06 -5.21
N VAL A 35 17.08 -3.06 -5.33
CA VAL A 35 18.17 -3.11 -6.30
C VAL A 35 19.07 -4.28 -5.91
N HIS A 36 19.05 -5.36 -6.69
CA HIS A 36 20.10 -6.35 -6.63
C HIS A 36 21.38 -5.68 -7.13
N THR A 37 22.35 -5.51 -6.24
CA THR A 37 23.73 -5.17 -6.59
C THR A 37 24.44 -6.38 -7.16
#